data_AF-A0A968Y451-F1
#
_entry.id   AF-A0A968Y451-F1
#
_cell.length_a   1.000
_cell.length_b   1.000
_cell.length_c   1.000
_cell.angle_alpha   90.00
_cell.angle_beta   90.00
_cell.angle_gamma   90.00
#
_symmetry.space_group_name_H-M   'P 1'
#
loop_
_entity.id
_entity.type
_entity.pdbx_description
1 polymer ?
#
loop_
_entity_poly.entity_id
_entity_poly.type
_entity_poly.pdbx_seq_one_letter_code
_entity_poly.pdbx_strand_id
1 'polypeptide(L)'
;MARLPDETLNTIFRLQRWLVLLLDTATAAEYSILQQFGETEETMPELEAIDNVKEPLRSPYNSLHEILQQVAEFQPAATADVLEFLYGTIAETEAAADASEASIQEIKRSWNLP
;
A
#
# COMPACT_ATOMS: atom_id res chain seq x y z
N MET A 1 -15.95 -0.76 19.34
CA MET A 1 -14.97 -1.78 18.94
C MET A 1 -14.27 -2.30 20.17
N ALA A 2 -13.72 -3.50 20.16
CA ALA A 2 -12.91 -4.03 21.25
C ALA A 2 -11.70 -3.12 21.55
N ARG A 3 -11.89 -2.10 22.40
CA ARG A 3 -10.85 -1.29 23.08
C ARG A 3 -9.60 -0.90 22.27
N LEU A 4 -9.69 -0.71 20.95
CA LEU A 4 -8.59 -0.12 20.19
C LEU A 4 -8.47 1.36 20.55
N PRO A 5 -7.25 1.87 20.84
CA PRO A 5 -7.02 3.30 20.97
C PRO A 5 -7.36 4.03 19.66
N ASP A 6 -7.88 5.26 19.76
CA ASP A 6 -8.18 6.10 18.59
C ASP A 6 -6.93 6.35 17.73
N GLU A 7 -5.75 6.44 18.37
CA GLU A 7 -4.47 6.55 17.67
C GLU A 7 -4.22 5.37 16.73
N THR A 8 -4.49 4.13 17.17
CA THR A 8 -4.33 2.94 16.33
C THR A 8 -5.29 2.98 15.14
N LEU A 9 -6.55 3.39 15.35
CA LEU A 9 -7.53 3.54 14.26
C LEU A 9 -7.08 4.57 13.24
N ASN A 10 -6.61 5.73 13.71
CA ASN A 10 -6.10 6.79 12.86
C ASN A 10 -4.88 6.35 12.04
N THR A 11 -3.98 5.57 12.65
CA THR A 11 -2.84 4.97 11.94
C THR A 11 -3.31 4.03 10.83
N ILE A 12 -4.23 3.11 11.11
CA ILE A 12 -4.75 2.17 10.10
C ILE A 12 -5.39 2.93 8.93
N PHE A 13 -6.25 3.92 9.21
CA PHE A 13 -6.91 4.70 8.15
C PHE A 13 -5.92 5.57 7.35
N ARG A 14 -4.90 6.11 8.01
CA ARG A 14 -3.80 6.83 7.33
C ARG A 14 -3.06 5.91 6.36
N LEU A 15 -2.73 4.68 6.79
CA LEU A 15 -2.04 3.70 5.96
C LEU A 15 -2.90 3.25 4.78
N GLN A 16 -4.18 2.93 5.02
CA GLN A 16 -5.11 2.60 3.95
C GLN A 16 -5.20 3.70 2.89
N ARG A 17 -5.31 4.97 3.33
CA ARG A 17 -5.29 6.12 2.42
C ARG A 17 -3.97 6.20 1.65
N TRP A 18 -2.84 6.00 2.32
CA TRP A 18 -1.52 6.10 1.71
C TRP A 18 -1.30 5.04 0.64
N LEU A 19 -1.67 3.78 0.90
CA LEU A 19 -1.61 2.71 -0.11
C LEU A 19 -2.42 3.04 -1.37
N VAL A 20 -3.61 3.62 -1.21
CA VAL A 20 -4.44 4.06 -2.35
C VAL A 20 -3.75 5.17 -3.15
N LEU A 21 -3.11 6.13 -2.47
CA LEU A 21 -2.37 7.20 -3.14
C LEU A 21 -1.12 6.69 -3.87
N LEU A 22 -0.44 5.69 -3.31
CA LEU A 22 0.70 5.05 -3.98
C LEU A 22 0.25 4.26 -5.21
N LEU A 23 -0.87 3.54 -5.15
CA LEU A 23 -1.47 2.88 -6.31
C LEU A 23 -1.83 3.87 -7.41
N ASP A 24 -2.44 5.00 -7.06
CA ASP A 24 -2.75 6.08 -8.00
C ASP A 24 -1.48 6.64 -8.64
N THR A 25 -0.45 6.92 -7.83
CA THR A 25 0.84 7.44 -8.32
C THR A 25 1.54 6.46 -9.25
N ALA A 26 1.58 5.17 -8.90
CA ALA A 26 2.15 4.12 -9.75
C ALA A 26 1.41 4.01 -11.10
N THR A 27 0.07 4.03 -11.06
CA THR A 27 -0.76 3.98 -12.27
C THR A 27 -0.58 5.23 -13.15
N ALA A 28 -0.41 6.40 -12.54
CA ALA A 28 -0.12 7.64 -13.27
C ALA A 28 1.28 7.63 -13.92
N ALA A 29 2.28 7.03 -13.26
CA ALA A 29 3.61 6.84 -13.83
C ALA A 29 3.56 5.90 -15.05
N GLU A 30 2.90 4.75 -14.93
CA GLU A 30 2.70 3.80 -16.03
C GLU A 30 2.02 4.47 -17.23
N TYR A 31 0.92 5.17 -16.99
CA TYR A 31 0.22 5.92 -18.04
C TYR A 31 1.14 6.96 -18.69
N SER A 32 1.94 7.69 -17.91
CA SER A 32 2.85 8.70 -18.44
C SER A 32 3.95 8.08 -19.30
N ILE A 33 4.50 6.92 -18.91
CA ILE A 33 5.48 6.18 -19.72
C ILE A 33 4.85 5.80 -21.06
N LEU A 34 3.68 5.17 -21.03
CA LEU A 34 2.98 4.74 -22.25
C LEU A 34 2.61 5.90 -23.17
N GLN A 35 2.19 7.05 -22.62
CA GLN A 35 1.83 8.21 -23.44
C GLN A 35 3.04 8.92 -24.05
N GLN A 36 4.15 9.03 -23.32
CA GLN A 36 5.30 9.82 -23.75
C GLN A 36 6.29 9.00 -24.59
N PHE A 37 6.49 7.73 -24.26
CA PHE A 37 7.53 6.87 -24.85
C PHE A 37 6.96 5.65 -25.58
N GLY A 38 5.71 5.26 -25.28
CA GLY A 38 5.11 4.06 -25.84
C GLY A 38 5.62 2.78 -25.19
N GLU A 39 5.20 1.64 -25.75
CA GLU A 39 5.67 0.32 -25.36
C GLU A 39 6.85 -0.07 -26.26
N THR A 40 8.04 -0.12 -25.68
CA THR A 40 9.31 -0.36 -26.38
C THR A 40 10.18 -1.29 -25.55
N GLU A 41 11.27 -1.82 -26.13
CA GLU A 41 12.22 -2.66 -25.39
C GLU A 41 12.84 -1.94 -24.18
N GLU A 42 12.93 -0.61 -24.21
CA GLU A 42 13.47 0.20 -23.10
C GLU A 42 12.43 0.45 -21.99
N THR A 43 11.15 0.57 -22.34
CA THR A 43 10.08 0.85 -21.36
C THR A 43 9.48 -0.40 -20.73
N MET A 44 9.55 -1.55 -21.41
CA MET A 44 9.02 -2.83 -20.92
C MET A 44 9.50 -3.21 -19.50
N PRO A 45 10.81 -3.16 -19.16
CA PRO A 45 11.26 -3.50 -17.81
C PRO A 45 10.65 -2.60 -16.72
N GLU A 46 10.36 -1.35 -17.06
CA GLU A 46 9.83 -0.36 -16.12
C GLU A 46 8.33 -0.52 -15.93
N LEU A 47 7.61 -0.88 -16.99
CA LEU A 47 6.20 -1.26 -16.91
C LEU A 47 6.02 -2.51 -16.04
N GLU A 48 6.89 -3.51 -16.21
CA GLU A 48 6.93 -4.69 -15.34
C GLU A 48 7.29 -4.33 -13.89
N ALA A 49 8.24 -3.42 -13.68
CA ALA A 49 8.58 -2.94 -12.35
C ALA A 49 7.40 -2.22 -11.68
N ILE A 50 6.65 -1.39 -12.40
CA ILE A 50 5.45 -0.74 -11.88
C ILE A 50 4.37 -1.76 -11.50
N ASP A 51 4.16 -2.79 -12.31
CA ASP A 51 3.24 -3.90 -11.97
C ASP A 51 3.67 -4.61 -10.67
N ASN A 52 4.96 -4.92 -10.54
CA ASN A 52 5.53 -5.52 -9.35
C ASN A 52 5.41 -4.62 -8.10
N VAL A 53 5.35 -3.30 -8.25
CA VAL A 53 5.08 -2.36 -7.14
C VAL A 53 3.59 -2.27 -6.80
N LYS A 54 2.69 -2.40 -7.78
CA LYS A 54 1.24 -2.34 -7.54
C LYS A 54 0.72 -3.56 -6.78
N GLU A 55 1.29 -4.75 -6.97
CA GLU A 55 0.89 -5.97 -6.25
C GLU A 55 1.02 -5.85 -4.71
N PRO A 56 2.18 -5.48 -4.14
CA PRO A 56 2.37 -5.36 -2.70
C PRO A 56 1.63 -4.19 -2.07
N LEU A 57 0.97 -3.31 -2.84
CA LEU A 57 0.11 -2.26 -2.29
C LEU A 57 -1.35 -2.73 -2.09
N ARG A 58 -1.82 -3.70 -2.88
CA ARG A 58 -3.20 -4.21 -2.80
C ARG A 58 -3.41 -5.17 -1.63
N SER A 59 -2.45 -6.07 -1.43
CA SER A 59 -2.56 -7.10 -0.38
C SER A 59 -2.65 -6.49 1.03
N PRO A 60 -1.74 -5.58 1.45
CA PRO A 60 -1.79 -4.99 2.80
C PRO A 60 -3.02 -4.11 3.03
N TYR A 61 -3.54 -3.45 1.99
CA TYR A 61 -4.79 -2.69 2.09
C TYR A 61 -5.96 -3.60 2.50
N ASN A 62 -6.12 -4.72 1.80
CA ASN A 62 -7.18 -5.69 2.08
C ASN A 62 -6.99 -6.33 3.46
N SER A 63 -5.77 -6.75 3.79
CA SER A 63 -5.45 -7.34 5.08
C SER A 63 -5.78 -6.39 6.23
N LEU A 64 -5.37 -5.11 6.16
CA LEU A 64 -5.70 -4.10 7.17
C LEU A 64 -7.22 -3.87 7.29
N HIS A 65 -7.92 -3.85 6.16
CA HIS A 65 -9.37 -3.69 6.15
C HIS A 65 -10.09 -4.84 6.85
N GLU A 66 -9.73 -6.08 6.51
CA GLU A 66 -10.34 -7.29 7.06
C GLU A 66 -10.08 -7.44 8.55
N ILE A 67 -8.83 -7.27 9.01
CA ILE A 67 -8.50 -7.41 10.43
C ILE A 67 -9.12 -6.30 11.28
N LEU A 68 -9.22 -5.07 10.75
CA LEU A 68 -9.89 -3.98 11.45
C LEU A 68 -11.38 -4.27 11.66
N GLN A 69 -12.07 -4.80 10.63
CA GLN A 69 -13.46 -5.24 10.78
C GLN A 69 -13.59 -6.35 11.81
N GLN A 70 -12.74 -7.36 11.74
CA GLN A 70 -12.77 -8.47 12.70
C GLN A 70 -12.62 -7.96 14.14
N VAL A 71 -11.65 -7.08 14.42
CA VAL A 71 -11.46 -6.45 15.73
C VAL A 71 -12.69 -5.61 16.16
N ALA A 72 -13.39 -5.00 15.20
CA ALA A 72 -14.59 -4.22 15.48
C ALA A 72 -15.72 -5.06 16.08
N GLU A 73 -15.88 -6.26 15.54
CA GLU A 73 -16.95 -7.21 15.84
C GLU A 73 -16.69 -8.02 17.13
N PHE A 74 -15.44 -8.12 17.56
CA PHE A 74 -15.09 -8.76 18.84
C PHE A 74 -15.71 -8.01 20.03
N GLN A 75 -16.41 -8.76 20.89
CA GLN A 75 -16.99 -8.25 22.14
C GLN A 75 -16.73 -9.25 23.28
N PRO A 76 -16.43 -8.79 24.52
CA PRO A 76 -16.23 -7.39 24.91
C PRO A 76 -14.82 -6.85 24.53
N ALA A 77 -13.90 -7.73 24.15
CA ALA A 77 -12.55 -7.41 23.72
C ALA A 77 -12.05 -8.42 22.68
N ALA A 78 -11.13 -8.01 21.82
CA ALA A 78 -10.41 -8.87 20.89
C ALA A 78 -9.40 -9.70 21.66
N THR A 79 -9.07 -10.88 21.15
CA THR A 79 -8.05 -11.74 21.75
C THR A 79 -6.66 -11.12 21.55
N ALA A 80 -5.70 -11.52 22.40
CA ALA A 80 -4.32 -11.08 22.27
C ALA A 80 -3.75 -11.40 20.89
N ASP A 81 -3.99 -12.62 20.39
CA ASP A 81 -3.52 -13.09 19.08
C ASP A 81 -4.05 -12.23 17.92
N VAL A 82 -5.32 -11.80 17.98
CA VAL A 82 -5.93 -10.93 16.96
C VAL A 82 -5.31 -9.53 16.99
N LEU A 83 -5.02 -9.01 18.18
CA LEU A 83 -4.35 -7.72 18.33
C LEU A 83 -2.88 -7.77 17.91
N GLU A 84 -2.16 -8.86 18.24
CA GLU A 84 -0.79 -9.10 17.78
C GLU A 84 -0.74 -9.16 16.25
N PHE A 85 -1.67 -9.89 15.63
CA PHE A 85 -1.79 -9.95 14.17
C PHE A 85 -2.11 -8.58 13.55
N LEU A 86 -3.00 -7.78 14.17
CA LEU A 86 -3.27 -6.41 13.73
C LEU A 86 -1.99 -5.55 13.75
N TYR A 87 -1.25 -5.56 14.85
CA TYR A 87 -0.03 -4.74 14.97
C TYR A 87 1.07 -5.19 14.01
N GLY A 88 1.22 -6.51 13.80
CA GLY A 88 2.11 -7.05 12.76
C GLY A 88 1.72 -6.56 11.37
N THR A 89 0.43 -6.63 11.03
CA THR A 89 -0.09 -6.17 9.74
C THR A 89 0.15 -4.67 9.53
N ILE A 90 0.02 -3.84 10.58
CA ILE A 90 0.34 -2.41 10.53
C ILE A 90 1.82 -2.20 10.16
N ALA A 91 2.74 -2.87 10.88
CA ALA A 91 4.17 -2.72 10.65
C ALA A 91 4.61 -3.21 9.26
N GLU A 92 4.08 -4.35 8.82
CA GLU A 92 4.32 -4.89 7.48
C GLU A 92 3.79 -3.95 6.39
N THR A 93 2.61 -3.36 6.61
CA THR A 93 2.03 -2.40 5.68
C THR A 93 2.90 -1.15 5.55
N GLU A 94 3.39 -0.61 6.67
CA GLU A 94 4.30 0.54 6.66
C GLU A 94 5.57 0.24 5.85
N ALA A 95 6.23 -0.89 6.11
CA ALA A 95 7.42 -1.29 5.39
C ALA A 95 7.17 -1.50 3.88
N ALA A 96 6.05 -2.11 3.51
CA ALA A 96 5.68 -2.32 2.12
C ALA A 96 5.37 -0.99 1.41
N ALA A 97 4.68 -0.06 2.08
CA ALA A 97 4.37 1.26 1.55
C ALA A 97 5.64 2.09 1.33
N ASP A 98 6.55 2.12 2.30
CA ASP A 98 7.86 2.80 2.19
C ASP A 98 8.67 2.27 1.00
N ALA A 99 8.80 0.95 0.88
CA ALA A 99 9.54 0.33 -0.21
C ALA A 99 8.91 0.62 -1.58
N SER A 100 7.59 0.52 -1.67
CA SER A 100 6.84 0.81 -2.90
C SER A 100 6.97 2.28 -3.32
N GLU A 101 6.89 3.20 -2.35
CA GLU A 101 7.09 4.63 -2.61
C GLU A 101 8.49 4.91 -3.16
N ALA A 102 9.52 4.33 -2.55
CA ALA A 102 10.90 4.49 -3.02
C ALA A 102 11.06 4.02 -4.47
N SER A 103 10.52 2.85 -4.82
CA SER A 103 10.56 2.34 -6.20
C SER A 103 9.79 3.23 -7.18
N ILE A 104 8.60 3.72 -6.80
CA ILE A 104 7.83 4.67 -7.64
C ILE A 104 8.63 5.94 -7.90
N GLN A 105 9.27 6.51 -6.87
CA GLN A 105 10.07 7.73 -7.03
C GLN A 105 11.32 7.50 -7.89
N GLU A 106 11.94 6.33 -7.79
CA GLU A 106 13.06 5.95 -8.66
C GLU A 106 12.64 5.90 -10.13
N ILE A 107 11.55 5.20 -10.45
CA ILE A 107 11.02 5.11 -11.82
C ILE A 107 10.69 6.51 -12.36
N LYS A 108 9.98 7.32 -11.57
CA LYS A 108 9.65 8.70 -11.95
C LYS A 108 10.89 9.53 -12.23
N ARG A 109 11.95 9.36 -11.43
CA ARG A 109 13.22 10.08 -11.62
C ARG A 109 13.95 9.62 -12.88
N SER A 110 14.01 8.31 -13.14
CA SER A 110 14.66 7.74 -14.33
C SER A 110 14.04 8.25 -15.62
N TRP A 111 12.72 8.42 -15.65
CA TRP A 111 11.96 8.84 -16.82
C TRP A 111 11.53 10.32 -16.80
N ASN A 112 11.99 11.08 -15.81
CA ASN A 112 11.65 12.50 -15.61
C ASN A 112 10.13 12.77 -15.61
N LEU A 113 9.37 11.92 -14.91
CA LEU A 113 7.92 11.99 -14.77
C LEU A 113 7.51 12.91 -13.60
N PRO A 114 6.35 13.60 -13.70
CA PRO A 114 5.81 14.44 -12.62
C PRO A 114 5.43 13.64 -11.38
#